data_AF-A0A2V3HZ34-F1
#
_entry.id   AF-A0A2V3HZ34-F1
#
_cell.length_a   1.000
_cell.length_b   1.000
_cell.length_c   1.000
_cell.angle_alpha   90.00
_cell.angle_beta   90.00
_cell.angle_gamma   90.00
#
_symmetry.space_group_name_H-M   'P 1'
#
loop_
_entity.id
_entity.type
_entity.pdbx_description
1 polymer ?
#
loop_
_entity_poly.entity_id
_entity_poly.type
_entity_poly.pdbx_seq_one_letter_code
_entity_poly.pdbx_strand_id
1 'polypeptide(L)'
;MSDFERIHSIGYGLKDVKVSFSKDLKLNVSDLTIGGKQGEILNIPRWIANVLESEKYVEIQDSEILTELKQAVMKEEVQSNFDLSVLEPYFYIKLKSYMQRMTEKDYDMTESMLNKLLRTRRSKIIRLADSSKLSAEISQKLTVEEYDFYNEIHNVSTKFSKKIIGSKK
;
A
#
# COMPACT_ATOMS: atom_id res chain seq x y z
N MET A 1 2.68 9.52 10.36
CA MET A 1 2.09 9.44 9.02
C MET A 1 2.39 10.77 8.34
N SER A 2 3.02 10.76 7.16
CA SER A 2 3.22 12.00 6.41
C SER A 2 1.86 12.53 5.91
N ASP A 3 1.76 13.83 5.63
CA ASP A 3 0.54 14.42 5.06
C ASP A 3 0.16 13.75 3.73
N PHE A 4 1.17 13.31 2.97
CA PHE A 4 1.01 12.59 1.71
C PHE A 4 0.39 11.20 1.88
N GLU A 5 0.93 10.37 2.78
CA GLU A 5 0.37 9.06 3.12
C GLU A 5 -1.09 9.21 3.60
N ARG A 6 -1.37 10.26 4.38
CA ARG A 6 -2.71 10.56 4.91
C ARG A 6 -3.71 10.86 3.80
N ILE A 7 -3.35 11.71 2.83
CA ILE A 7 -4.23 12.07 1.70
C ILE A 7 -4.59 10.83 0.89
N HIS A 8 -3.59 10.00 0.54
CA HIS A 8 -3.85 8.79 -0.24
C HIS A 8 -4.64 7.73 0.53
N SER A 9 -4.43 7.63 1.86
CA SER A 9 -5.24 6.75 2.72
C SER A 9 -6.70 7.20 2.81
N ILE A 10 -6.96 8.51 2.89
CA ILE A 10 -8.32 9.05 2.82
C ILE A 10 -8.95 8.73 1.47
N GLY A 11 -8.23 9.00 0.38
CA GLY A 11 -8.70 8.68 -0.98
C GLY A 11 -9.03 7.20 -1.15
N TYR A 12 -8.24 6.30 -0.56
CA TYR A 12 -8.52 4.86 -0.56
C TYR A 12 -9.77 4.50 0.26
N GLY A 13 -9.98 5.13 1.42
CA GLY A 13 -11.17 4.91 2.25
C GLY A 13 -12.49 5.38 1.60
N LEU A 14 -12.42 6.33 0.67
CA LEU A 14 -13.58 6.80 -0.09
C LEU A 14 -13.96 5.89 -1.27
N LYS A 15 -13.08 4.99 -1.70
CA LYS A 15 -13.37 4.06 -2.80
C LYS A 15 -14.32 2.97 -2.33
N ASP A 16 -15.17 2.52 -3.23
CA ASP A 16 -16.03 1.37 -2.97
C ASP A 16 -15.23 0.08 -2.84
N VAL A 17 -15.68 -0.79 -1.94
CA VAL A 17 -15.21 -2.15 -1.77
C VAL A 17 -16.40 -3.10 -1.76
N LYS A 18 -16.17 -4.29 -2.31
CA LYS A 18 -17.13 -5.38 -2.29
C LYS A 18 -17.23 -5.95 -0.88
N VAL A 19 -18.45 -6.04 -0.37
CA VAL A 19 -18.73 -6.62 0.94
C VAL A 19 -19.80 -7.70 0.84
N SER A 20 -19.71 -8.72 1.69
CA SER A 20 -20.77 -9.71 1.90
C SER A 20 -21.50 -9.38 3.20
N PHE A 21 -22.83 -9.24 3.17
CA PHE A 21 -23.60 -8.98 4.39
C PHE A 21 -23.74 -10.25 5.23
N SER A 22 -23.22 -10.22 6.45
CA SER A 22 -23.34 -11.32 7.41
C SER A 22 -24.70 -11.33 8.11
N LYS A 23 -25.41 -10.19 8.12
CA LYS A 23 -26.71 -9.99 8.76
C LYS A 23 -27.55 -9.00 7.94
N ASP A 24 -28.87 -9.09 8.06
CA ASP A 24 -29.77 -8.07 7.54
C ASP A 24 -29.46 -6.71 8.19
N LEU A 25 -29.33 -5.68 7.35
CA LEU A 25 -29.04 -4.32 7.78
C LEU A 25 -29.89 -3.33 7.00
N LYS A 26 -30.41 -2.33 7.71
CA LYS A 26 -31.00 -1.14 7.11
C LYS A 26 -30.67 0.06 7.99
N LEU A 27 -29.77 0.90 7.50
CA LEU A 27 -29.33 2.13 8.15
C LEU A 27 -29.66 3.32 7.26
N ASN A 28 -30.11 4.39 7.90
CA ASN A 28 -30.23 5.70 7.29
C ASN A 28 -29.43 6.68 8.14
N VAL A 29 -28.39 7.26 7.56
CA VAL A 29 -27.54 8.26 8.21
C VAL A 29 -27.51 9.49 7.33
N SER A 30 -28.23 10.55 7.73
CA SER A 30 -28.49 11.73 6.88
C SER A 30 -29.10 11.30 5.52
N ASP A 31 -28.48 11.67 4.41
CA ASP A 31 -28.93 11.34 3.06
C ASP A 31 -28.40 9.98 2.54
N LEU A 32 -27.71 9.22 3.40
CA LEU A 32 -27.10 7.95 3.05
C LEU A 32 -27.95 6.78 3.55
N THR A 33 -28.56 6.06 2.62
CA THR A 33 -29.24 4.78 2.89
C THR A 33 -28.31 3.63 2.59
N ILE A 34 -28.07 2.79 3.59
CA ILE A 34 -27.23 1.60 3.48
C ILE A 34 -28.06 0.43 3.96
N GLY A 35 -28.27 -0.55 3.09
CA GLY A 35 -28.95 -1.76 3.49
C GLY A 35 -28.63 -2.91 2.57
N GLY A 36 -28.69 -4.10 3.15
CA GLY A 36 -28.45 -5.36 2.47
C GLY A 36 -29.03 -6.49 3.30
N LYS A 37 -29.43 -7.56 2.63
CA LYS A 37 -29.86 -8.80 3.29
C LYS A 37 -28.67 -9.70 3.54
N GLN A 38 -28.78 -10.60 4.51
CA GLN A 38 -27.77 -11.62 4.75
C GLN A 38 -27.47 -12.41 3.46
N GLY A 39 -26.18 -12.54 3.15
CA GLY A 39 -25.66 -13.18 1.95
C GLY A 39 -25.62 -12.29 0.70
N GLU A 40 -26.18 -11.08 0.76
CA GLU A 40 -26.11 -10.11 -0.34
C GLU A 40 -24.70 -9.54 -0.47
N ILE A 41 -24.27 -9.31 -1.72
CA ILE A 41 -22.98 -8.73 -2.04
C ILE A 41 -23.21 -7.36 -2.67
N LEU A 42 -22.69 -6.31 -2.03
CA LEU A 42 -22.79 -4.94 -2.53
C LEU A 42 -21.41 -4.27 -2.54
N ASN A 43 -21.30 -3.22 -3.35
CA ASN A 43 -20.17 -2.30 -3.30
C ASN A 43 -20.59 -1.11 -2.46
N ILE A 44 -19.84 -0.82 -1.40
CA ILE A 44 -20.06 0.34 -0.53
C ILE A 44 -18.72 1.03 -0.27
N PRO A 45 -18.72 2.35 0.05
CA PRO A 45 -17.51 3.05 0.43
C PRO A 45 -16.74 2.33 1.54
N ARG A 46 -15.44 2.15 1.38
CA ARG A 46 -14.60 1.36 2.28
C ARG A 46 -14.61 1.86 3.72
N TRP A 47 -14.70 3.17 3.94
CA TRP A 47 -14.81 3.71 5.30
C TRP A 47 -16.06 3.21 6.03
N ILE A 48 -17.18 3.03 5.31
CA ILE A 48 -18.42 2.45 5.84
C ILE A 48 -18.20 0.96 6.09
N ALA A 49 -17.64 0.26 5.10
CA ALA A 49 -17.37 -1.17 5.19
C ALA A 49 -16.54 -1.51 6.44
N ASN A 50 -15.50 -0.72 6.72
CA ASN A 50 -14.65 -0.91 7.89
C ASN A 50 -15.43 -0.80 9.22
N VAL A 51 -16.34 0.19 9.32
CA VAL A 51 -17.20 0.35 10.52
C VAL A 51 -18.15 -0.84 10.66
N LEU A 52 -18.82 -1.23 9.57
CA LEU A 52 -19.77 -2.35 9.58
C LEU A 52 -19.10 -3.70 9.85
N GLU A 53 -17.87 -3.90 9.38
CA GLU A 53 -17.09 -5.11 9.63
C GLU A 53 -16.66 -5.21 11.09
N SER A 54 -16.24 -4.11 11.72
CA SER A 54 -15.90 -4.07 13.15
C SER A 54 -17.06 -4.50 14.06
N GLU A 55 -18.29 -4.22 13.62
CA GLU A 55 -19.54 -4.60 14.28
C GLU A 55 -20.12 -5.94 13.76
N LYS A 56 -19.38 -6.66 12.90
CA LYS A 56 -19.75 -7.98 12.36
C LYS A 56 -21.07 -7.98 11.58
N TYR A 57 -21.35 -6.92 10.83
CA TYR A 57 -22.47 -6.84 9.89
C TYR A 57 -22.10 -7.21 8.47
N VAL A 58 -20.85 -6.95 8.08
CA VAL A 58 -20.34 -7.26 6.75
C VAL A 58 -18.96 -7.90 6.83
N GLU A 59 -18.57 -8.60 5.78
CA GLU A 59 -17.23 -9.12 5.54
C GLU A 59 -16.68 -8.46 4.27
N ILE A 60 -15.53 -7.80 4.38
CA ILE A 60 -14.88 -7.11 3.26
C ILE A 60 -14.10 -8.12 2.40
N GLN A 61 -14.38 -8.16 1.10
CA GLN A 61 -13.71 -9.06 0.16
C GLN A 61 -12.41 -8.45 -0.36
N ASP A 62 -11.33 -8.60 0.43
CA ASP A 62 -9.96 -8.12 0.12
C ASP A 62 -8.89 -9.23 0.17
N SER A 63 -9.30 -10.50 0.12
CA SER A 63 -8.39 -11.64 0.30
C SER A 63 -7.22 -11.69 -0.70
N GLU A 64 -7.37 -11.05 -1.86
CA GLU A 64 -6.31 -10.89 -2.86
C GLU A 64 -5.09 -10.13 -2.32
N ILE A 65 -5.25 -9.20 -1.37
CA ILE A 65 -4.16 -8.35 -0.86
C ILE A 65 -3.03 -9.19 -0.25
N LEU A 66 -3.38 -10.26 0.50
CA LEU A 66 -2.37 -11.16 1.06
C LEU A 66 -1.65 -11.95 -0.03
N THR A 67 -2.37 -12.32 -1.09
CA THR A 67 -1.78 -13.03 -2.24
C THR A 67 -0.83 -12.12 -3.01
N GLU A 68 -1.20 -10.85 -3.20
CA GLU A 68 -0.34 -9.83 -3.81
C GLU A 68 0.96 -9.64 -3.01
N LEU A 69 0.88 -9.57 -1.67
CA LEU A 69 2.08 -9.49 -0.82
C LEU A 69 2.99 -10.70 -0.98
N LYS A 70 2.44 -11.92 -0.97
CA LYS A 70 3.21 -13.15 -1.19
C LYS A 70 3.92 -13.12 -2.54
N GLN A 71 3.21 -12.75 -3.60
CA GLN A 71 3.79 -12.64 -4.95
C GLN A 71 4.86 -11.54 -5.03
N ALA A 72 4.64 -10.39 -4.40
CA ALA A 72 5.60 -9.29 -4.36
C ALA A 72 6.91 -9.73 -3.69
N VAL A 73 6.83 -10.39 -2.53
CA VAL A 73 8.01 -10.95 -1.84
C VAL A 73 8.78 -11.90 -2.76
N MET A 74 8.09 -12.87 -3.36
CA MET A 74 8.73 -13.87 -4.23
C MET A 74 9.38 -13.25 -5.47
N LYS A 75 8.68 -12.36 -6.17
CA LYS A 75 9.20 -11.68 -7.37
C LYS A 75 10.44 -10.87 -7.03
N GLU A 76 10.40 -10.15 -5.92
CA GLU A 76 11.51 -9.28 -5.50
C GLU A 76 12.78 -10.07 -5.14
N GLU A 77 12.63 -11.29 -4.57
CA GLU A 77 13.76 -12.17 -4.24
C GLU A 77 14.48 -12.74 -5.46
N VAL A 78 13.75 -13.03 -6.53
CA VAL A 78 14.32 -13.61 -7.77
C VAL A 78 14.94 -12.54 -8.66
N GLN A 79 14.46 -11.30 -8.55
CA GLN A 79 14.91 -10.19 -9.38
C GLN A 79 16.28 -9.66 -8.94
N SER A 80 17.08 -9.20 -9.91
CA SER A 80 18.43 -8.72 -9.65
C SER A 80 18.47 -7.56 -8.63
N ASN A 81 19.64 -7.31 -8.03
CA ASN A 81 19.83 -6.20 -7.10
C ASN A 81 19.73 -4.80 -7.74
N PHE A 82 19.71 -4.73 -9.08
CA PHE A 82 19.63 -3.50 -9.87
C PHE A 82 18.29 -3.37 -10.58
N ASP A 83 17.29 -4.14 -10.19
CA ASP A 83 15.96 -4.07 -10.77
C ASP A 83 14.89 -4.33 -9.70
N LEU A 84 13.71 -3.73 -9.90
CA LEU A 84 12.60 -3.74 -8.95
C LEU A 84 11.39 -4.42 -9.55
N SER A 85 10.70 -5.22 -8.74
CA SER A 85 9.42 -5.76 -9.18
C SER A 85 8.39 -4.62 -9.26
N VAL A 86 7.45 -4.72 -10.19
CA VAL A 86 6.37 -3.73 -10.29
C VAL A 86 5.45 -3.91 -9.09
N LEU A 87 5.32 -2.86 -8.27
CA LEU A 87 4.28 -2.74 -7.27
C LEU A 87 3.25 -1.71 -7.70
N GLU A 88 1.98 -1.96 -7.38
CA GLU A 88 0.91 -0.98 -7.60
C GLU A 88 1.15 0.26 -6.73
N PRO A 89 0.92 1.49 -7.22
CA PRO A 89 1.26 2.71 -6.50
C PRO A 89 0.75 2.78 -5.05
N TYR A 90 -0.43 2.23 -4.76
CA TYR A 90 -1.06 2.27 -3.43
C TYR A 90 -0.94 0.95 -2.66
N PHE A 91 -0.01 0.07 -3.05
CA PHE A 91 0.17 -1.26 -2.47
C PHE A 91 0.28 -1.23 -0.94
N TYR A 92 1.15 -0.39 -0.36
CA TYR A 92 1.33 -0.32 1.10
C TYR A 92 0.12 0.24 1.83
N ILE A 93 -0.59 1.20 1.24
CA ILE A 93 -1.83 1.77 1.80
C ILE A 93 -2.92 0.69 1.88
N LYS A 94 -3.11 -0.07 0.79
CA LYS A 94 -4.06 -1.19 0.75
C LYS A 94 -3.72 -2.24 1.81
N LEU A 95 -2.45 -2.64 1.88
CA LEU A 95 -1.98 -3.65 2.81
C LEU A 95 -2.15 -3.20 4.27
N LYS A 96 -1.76 -1.97 4.62
CA LYS A 96 -1.96 -1.41 5.97
C LYS A 96 -3.44 -1.42 6.34
N SER A 97 -4.33 -0.98 5.45
CA SER A 97 -5.78 -1.00 5.69
C SER A 97 -6.31 -2.41 5.90
N TYR A 98 -5.80 -3.41 5.17
CA TYR A 98 -6.16 -4.82 5.34
C TYR A 98 -5.66 -5.40 6.66
N MET A 99 -4.41 -5.13 7.03
CA MET A 99 -3.80 -5.60 8.28
C MET A 99 -4.52 -5.08 9.53
N GLN A 100 -5.10 -3.88 9.51
CA GLN A 100 -5.87 -3.32 10.64
C GLN A 100 -7.05 -4.17 11.10
N ARG A 101 -7.51 -5.11 10.27
CA ARG A 101 -8.71 -5.92 10.50
C ARG A 101 -8.38 -7.39 10.73
N MET A 102 -7.09 -7.73 10.78
CA MET A 102 -6.61 -9.09 11.01
C MET A 102 -6.65 -9.47 12.49
N THR A 103 -6.61 -10.78 12.74
CA THR A 103 -6.24 -11.30 14.06
C THR A 103 -4.78 -10.98 14.35
N GLU A 104 -4.39 -10.89 15.63
CA GLU A 104 -3.01 -10.63 16.05
C GLU A 104 -2.02 -11.62 15.41
N LYS A 105 -2.38 -12.90 15.38
CA LYS A 105 -1.55 -13.94 14.77
C LYS A 105 -1.33 -13.72 13.26
N ASP A 106 -2.39 -13.40 12.53
CA ASP A 106 -2.29 -13.17 11.08
C ASP A 106 -1.58 -11.86 10.77
N TYR A 107 -1.77 -10.85 11.64
CA TYR A 107 -1.06 -9.58 11.59
C TYR A 107 0.45 -9.80 11.69
N ASP A 108 0.93 -10.51 12.71
CA ASP A 108 2.36 -10.77 12.93
C ASP A 108 3.00 -11.49 11.75
N MET A 109 2.31 -12.49 11.20
CA MET A 109 2.77 -13.22 10.02
C MET A 109 2.89 -12.30 8.80
N THR A 110 1.86 -11.46 8.57
CA THR A 110 1.81 -10.52 7.46
C THR A 110 2.87 -9.42 7.61
N GLU A 111 3.07 -8.92 8.82
CA GLU A 111 4.07 -7.91 9.15
C GLU A 111 5.49 -8.43 8.90
N SER A 112 5.78 -9.67 9.28
CA SER A 112 7.07 -10.32 8.99
C SER A 112 7.36 -10.38 7.48
N MET A 113 6.36 -10.75 6.68
CA MET A 113 6.48 -10.76 5.21
C MET A 113 6.67 -9.36 4.62
N LEU A 114 5.92 -8.38 5.12
CA LEU A 114 6.06 -6.98 4.71
C LEU A 114 7.46 -6.44 5.04
N ASN A 115 7.96 -6.70 6.25
CA ASN A 115 9.31 -6.30 6.66
C ASN A 115 10.40 -6.92 5.77
N LYS A 116 10.21 -8.17 5.36
CA LYS A 116 11.10 -8.82 4.38
C LYS A 116 11.10 -8.08 3.03
N LEU A 117 9.91 -7.79 2.47
CA LEU A 117 9.78 -7.03 1.23
C LEU A 117 10.44 -5.65 1.33
N LEU A 118 10.12 -4.91 2.40
CA LEU A 118 10.65 -3.57 2.66
C LEU A 118 12.18 -3.58 2.73
N ARG A 119 12.78 -4.52 3.46
CA ARG A 119 14.23 -4.62 3.59
C ARG A 119 14.90 -4.83 2.23
N THR A 120 14.36 -5.74 1.42
CA THR A 120 14.90 -6.05 0.09
C THR A 120 14.78 -4.84 -0.83
N ARG A 121 13.57 -4.27 -0.97
CA ARG A 121 13.30 -3.14 -1.87
C ARG A 121 14.06 -1.88 -1.46
N ARG A 122 14.09 -1.55 -0.17
CA ARG A 122 14.86 -0.40 0.34
C ARG A 122 16.33 -0.46 -0.08
N SER A 123 16.95 -1.63 0.03
CA SER A 123 18.35 -1.82 -0.35
C SER A 123 18.59 -1.60 -1.84
N LYS A 124 17.66 -2.05 -2.70
CA LYS A 124 17.73 -1.86 -4.15
C LYS A 124 17.45 -0.41 -4.55
N ILE A 125 16.44 0.22 -3.97
CA ILE A 125 16.09 1.63 -4.20
C ILE A 125 17.27 2.53 -3.87
N ILE A 126 17.94 2.33 -2.73
CA ILE A 126 19.13 3.12 -2.36
C ILE A 126 20.20 3.03 -3.46
N ARG A 127 20.51 1.82 -3.96
CA ARG A 127 21.51 1.62 -5.03
C ARG A 127 21.10 2.29 -6.34
N LEU A 128 19.83 2.20 -6.71
CA LEU A 128 19.31 2.79 -7.94
C LEU A 128 19.29 4.32 -7.88
N ALA A 129 18.87 4.88 -6.74
CA ALA A 129 18.81 6.32 -6.53
C ALA A 129 20.20 6.96 -6.42
N ASP A 130 21.18 6.22 -5.90
CA ASP A 130 22.59 6.65 -5.86
C ASP A 130 23.21 6.68 -7.27
N SER A 131 22.84 5.73 -8.14
CA SER A 131 23.44 5.59 -9.47
C SER A 131 22.80 6.47 -10.55
N SER A 132 21.52 6.82 -10.43
CA SER A 132 20.79 7.51 -11.49
C SER A 132 19.64 8.38 -10.97
N LYS A 133 19.25 9.38 -11.79
CA LYS A 133 18.02 10.13 -11.56
C LYS A 133 16.82 9.24 -11.89
N LEU A 134 15.71 9.46 -11.19
CA LEU A 134 14.47 8.72 -11.40
C LEU A 134 14.02 8.75 -12.87
N SER A 135 14.02 7.58 -13.50
CA SER A 135 13.53 7.38 -14.87
C SER A 135 12.04 7.02 -14.86
N ALA A 136 11.38 7.15 -16.01
CA ALA A 136 9.98 6.72 -16.15
C ALA A 136 9.81 5.22 -15.89
N GLU A 137 10.77 4.40 -16.31
CA GLU A 137 10.75 2.95 -16.10
C GLU A 137 10.82 2.58 -14.60
N ILE A 138 11.73 3.22 -13.86
CA ILE A 138 11.83 2.99 -12.41
C ILE A 138 10.59 3.52 -11.71
N SER A 139 10.11 4.71 -12.08
CA SER A 139 8.92 5.33 -11.48
C SER A 139 7.68 4.45 -11.56
N GLN A 140 7.50 3.67 -12.63
CA GLN A 140 6.36 2.76 -12.78
C GLN A 140 6.41 1.52 -11.86
N LYS A 141 7.58 1.23 -11.28
CA LYS A 141 7.81 0.09 -10.39
C LYS A 141 7.67 0.44 -8.90
N LEU A 142 7.54 1.73 -8.57
CA LEU A 142 7.52 2.24 -7.20
C LEU A 142 6.11 2.48 -6.70
N THR A 143 5.92 2.21 -5.40
CA THR A 143 4.79 2.75 -4.65
C THR A 143 4.93 4.25 -4.44
N VAL A 144 3.86 4.91 -4.01
CA VAL A 144 3.89 6.35 -3.70
C VAL A 144 4.89 6.68 -2.59
N GLU A 145 5.01 5.84 -1.57
CA GLU A 145 6.00 6.02 -0.49
C GLU A 145 7.44 5.84 -0.97
N GLU A 146 7.66 4.87 -1.87
CA GLU A 146 8.99 4.60 -2.42
C GLU A 146 9.45 5.64 -3.44
N TYR A 147 8.51 6.26 -4.15
CA TYR A 147 8.79 7.37 -5.06
C TYR A 147 9.44 8.55 -4.33
N ASP A 148 8.85 8.94 -3.20
CA ASP A 148 9.38 10.01 -2.35
C ASP A 148 10.75 9.62 -1.79
N PHE A 149 10.86 8.40 -1.24
CA PHE A 149 12.12 7.88 -0.70
C PHE A 149 13.25 7.86 -1.74
N TYR A 150 12.95 7.43 -2.98
CA TYR A 150 13.93 7.41 -4.07
C TYR A 150 14.48 8.82 -4.33
N ASN A 151 13.59 9.81 -4.47
CA ASN A 151 13.98 11.19 -4.76
C ASN A 151 14.79 11.81 -3.62
N GLU A 152 14.45 11.52 -2.36
CA GLU A 152 15.23 11.95 -1.21
C GLU A 152 16.66 11.41 -1.26
N ILE A 153 16.83 10.11 -1.47
CA ILE A 153 18.16 9.48 -1.55
C ILE A 153 18.96 10.05 -2.72
N HIS A 154 18.36 10.18 -3.90
CA HIS A 154 19.04 10.73 -5.07
C HIS A 154 19.51 12.17 -4.82
N ASN A 155 18.67 12.99 -4.19
CA ASN A 155 19.01 14.36 -3.84
C ASN A 155 20.14 14.43 -2.81
N VAL A 156 20.13 13.57 -1.78
CA VAL A 156 21.19 13.48 -0.78
C VAL A 156 22.51 13.04 -1.41
N SER A 157 22.49 11.98 -2.23
CA SER A 157 23.68 11.48 -2.94
C SER A 157 24.27 12.54 -3.88
N THR A 158 23.42 13.22 -4.65
CA THR A 158 23.84 14.30 -5.56
C THR A 158 24.45 15.48 -4.79
N LYS A 159 23.83 15.89 -3.67
CA LYS A 159 24.36 16.96 -2.82
C LYS A 159 25.72 16.58 -2.23
N PHE A 160 25.88 15.33 -1.78
CA PHE A 160 27.15 14.83 -1.27
C PHE A 160 28.24 14.85 -2.35
N SER A 161 27.95 14.30 -3.52
CA SER A 161 28.88 14.25 -4.67
C SER A 161 29.33 15.65 -5.10
N LYS A 162 28.40 16.62 -5.16
CA LYS A 162 28.70 18.02 -5.48
C LYS A 162 29.63 18.70 -4.46
N LYS A 163 29.56 18.33 -3.18
CA LYS A 163 30.48 18.86 -2.16
C LYS A 163 31.92 18.39 -2.35
N ILE A 164 32.12 17.19 -2.89
CA ILE A 164 33.44 16.59 -3.10
C ILE A 164 34.04 17.03 -4.44
N ILE A 165 33.27 16.88 -5.52
CA ILE A 165 33.74 17.10 -6.89
C ILE A 165 33.70 18.60 -7.27
N GLY A 166 32.92 19.39 -6.54
CA GLY A 166 32.59 20.77 -6.91
C GLY A 166 31.49 20.84 -7.98
N SER A 167 30.90 22.02 -8.14
CA SER A 167 30.07 22.31 -9.31
C SER A 167 31.01 22.70 -10.45
N LYS A 168 31.07 21.92 -11.53
CA LYS A 168 31.66 22.46 -12.77
C LYS A 168 30.90 23.76 -13.10
N LYS A 169 31.64 24.85 -13.25
CA LYS A 169 31.15 26.12 -13.81
C LYS A 169 30.56 25.89 -15.19
#